data_AF-A0A1K0J7Q8-F1
#
_entry.id   AF-A0A1K0J7Q8-F1
#
_cell.length_a   1.000
_cell.length_b   1.000
_cell.length_c   1.000
_cell.angle_alpha   90.00
_cell.angle_beta   90.00
_cell.angle_gamma   90.00
#
_symmetry.space_group_name_H-M   'P 1'
#
loop_
_entity.id
_entity.type
_entity.pdbx_description
1 polymer ?
#
loop_
_entity_poly.entity_id
_entity_poly.type
_entity_poly.pdbx_seq_one_letter_code
_entity_poly.pdbx_strand_id
1 'polypeptide(L)'
;MLLQNLRLAKSAGSRCHNIMLYDAHADGHSLSDDEVVAFYCLAFEEAARLNIEITFEVHIYMWSEDFRRVLAVAQKVRERGMPFNFLLDHSHVLLKLESPAEQDRSGIRQDVEAGELILDPFEPGNILDAWIAENMTLWHSVRPVAPNGPLNKWASHPDGQPGRACQYPFLKPRSGEWHSEWFAYKLEPSKEVVRKVFAAHFCNPDSRPRYVTTEIIDMPDYGEGVRYSLFEHSVALAEWLRAEMGKAKSASTELL
;
A
#
# COMPACT_ATOMS: atom_id res chain seq x y z
N MET A 1 -21.30 5.47 -8.74
CA MET A 1 -19.88 5.68 -9.08
C MET A 1 -19.18 4.37 -9.47
N LEU A 2 -19.13 3.33 -8.62
CA LEU A 2 -18.45 2.05 -8.88
C LEU A 2 -18.70 1.45 -10.29
N LEU A 3 -19.95 1.17 -10.66
CA LEU A 3 -20.28 0.53 -11.95
C LEU A 3 -19.78 1.32 -13.17
N GLN A 4 -19.78 2.65 -13.08
CA GLN A 4 -19.28 3.52 -14.15
C GLN A 4 -17.76 3.39 -14.27
N ASN A 5 -17.04 3.39 -13.14
CA ASN A 5 -15.59 3.23 -13.11
C ASN A 5 -15.15 1.84 -13.61
N LEU A 6 -15.88 0.78 -13.25
CA LEU A 6 -15.62 -0.57 -13.74
C LEU A 6 -15.81 -0.67 -15.27
N ARG A 7 -16.87 -0.06 -15.81
CA ARG A 7 -17.09 0.00 -17.27
C ARG A 7 -16.00 0.81 -17.97
N LEU A 8 -15.58 1.93 -17.37
CA LEU A 8 -14.49 2.74 -17.90
C LEU A 8 -13.18 1.95 -17.91
N ALA A 9 -12.82 1.29 -16.79
CA ALA A 9 -11.65 0.43 -16.69
C ALA A 9 -11.67 -0.66 -17.77
N LYS A 10 -12.82 -1.33 -17.96
CA LYS A 10 -12.97 -2.32 -19.03
C LYS A 10 -12.76 -1.71 -20.41
N SER A 11 -13.35 -0.54 -20.69
CA SER A 11 -13.23 0.14 -21.98
C SER A 11 -11.80 0.59 -22.28
N ALA A 12 -11.02 0.90 -21.25
CA ALA A 12 -9.60 1.24 -21.34
C ALA A 12 -8.68 0.00 -21.46
N GLY A 13 -9.23 -1.21 -21.41
CA GLY A 13 -8.47 -2.46 -21.49
C GLY A 13 -7.82 -2.90 -20.16
N SER A 14 -8.20 -2.31 -19.04
CA SER A 14 -7.72 -2.72 -17.72
C SER A 14 -8.17 -4.15 -17.39
N ARG A 15 -7.29 -4.91 -16.73
CA ARG A 15 -7.56 -6.27 -16.24
C ARG A 15 -7.93 -6.31 -14.76
N CYS A 16 -7.56 -5.28 -14.02
CA CYS A 16 -7.83 -5.13 -12.60
C CYS A 16 -8.25 -3.68 -12.32
N HIS A 17 -9.17 -3.49 -11.37
CA HIS A 17 -9.60 -2.19 -10.88
C HIS A 17 -9.32 -2.07 -9.38
N ASN A 18 -8.42 -1.16 -9.02
CA ASN A 18 -8.11 -0.89 -7.63
C ASN A 18 -9.17 0.02 -7.00
N ILE A 19 -9.54 -0.26 -5.75
CA ILE A 19 -10.59 0.41 -5.01
C ILE A 19 -10.05 0.85 -3.64
N MET A 20 -10.15 2.16 -3.41
CA MET A 20 -10.03 2.77 -2.09
C MET A 20 -11.42 3.17 -1.62
N LEU A 21 -11.74 2.89 -0.36
CA LEU A 21 -13.05 3.18 0.24
C LEU A 21 -12.86 4.04 1.49
N TYR A 22 -13.39 5.26 1.46
CA TYR A 22 -13.28 6.21 2.57
C TYR A 22 -13.80 5.60 3.88
N ASP A 23 -13.19 5.97 5.01
CA ASP A 23 -13.69 5.54 6.32
C ASP A 23 -15.07 6.14 6.62
N ALA A 24 -15.30 7.40 6.25
CA ALA A 24 -16.57 8.07 6.49
C ALA A 24 -17.58 7.80 5.37
N HIS A 25 -18.76 7.31 5.75
CA HIS A 25 -19.94 7.27 4.88
C HIS A 25 -20.48 8.69 4.62
N ALA A 26 -21.27 8.86 3.56
CA ALA A 26 -21.77 10.17 3.13
C ALA A 26 -22.73 10.85 4.11
N ASP A 27 -23.30 10.11 5.05
CA ASP A 27 -24.13 10.62 6.16
C ASP A 27 -23.31 10.91 7.44
N GLY A 28 -21.99 10.69 7.39
CA GLY A 28 -21.04 11.07 8.43
C GLY A 28 -20.67 9.99 9.45
N HIS A 29 -21.21 8.77 9.37
CA HIS A 29 -20.75 7.67 10.24
C HIS A 29 -19.50 6.98 9.67
N SER A 30 -18.65 6.41 10.53
CA SER A 30 -17.54 5.55 10.08
C SER A 30 -18.06 4.19 9.63
N LEU A 31 -17.64 3.72 8.46
CA LEU A 31 -18.06 2.47 7.87
C LEU A 31 -17.75 1.29 8.80
N SER A 32 -18.76 0.46 9.04
CA SER A 32 -18.59 -0.83 9.70
C SER A 32 -17.92 -1.85 8.79
N ASP A 33 -17.33 -2.89 9.38
CA ASP A 33 -16.76 -4.00 8.60
C ASP A 33 -17.80 -4.66 7.70
N ASP A 34 -19.06 -4.78 8.15
CA ASP A 34 -20.11 -5.43 7.37
C ASP A 34 -20.48 -4.62 6.12
N GLU A 35 -20.43 -3.29 6.19
CA GLU A 35 -20.60 -2.40 5.04
C GLU A 35 -19.45 -2.50 4.06
N VAL A 36 -18.21 -2.53 4.55
CA VAL A 36 -17.01 -2.75 3.72
C VAL A 36 -17.11 -4.09 3.00
N VAL A 37 -17.49 -5.17 3.71
CA VAL A 37 -17.65 -6.52 3.14
C VAL A 37 -18.80 -6.54 2.13
N ALA A 38 -19.94 -5.90 2.43
CA ALA A 38 -21.06 -5.79 1.48
C ALA A 38 -20.65 -5.06 0.19
N PHE A 39 -19.90 -3.98 0.31
CA PHE A 39 -19.39 -3.25 -0.84
C PHE A 39 -18.37 -4.06 -1.64
N TYR A 40 -17.47 -4.80 -0.97
CA TYR A 40 -16.53 -5.71 -1.62
C TYR A 40 -17.26 -6.78 -2.44
N CYS A 41 -18.26 -7.46 -1.86
CA CYS A 41 -19.03 -8.48 -2.57
C CYS A 41 -19.72 -7.93 -3.82
N LEU A 42 -20.35 -6.76 -3.70
CA LEU A 42 -20.95 -6.06 -4.84
C LEU A 42 -19.90 -5.77 -5.93
N ALA A 43 -18.77 -5.18 -5.55
CA ALA A 43 -17.70 -4.84 -6.49
C ALA A 43 -17.12 -6.08 -7.18
N PHE A 44 -16.93 -7.17 -6.44
CA PHE A 44 -16.40 -8.43 -6.95
C PHE A 44 -17.33 -9.05 -8.00
N GLU A 45 -18.62 -9.13 -7.70
CA GLU A 45 -19.62 -9.69 -8.62
C GLU A 45 -19.79 -8.86 -9.89
N GLU A 46 -19.82 -7.54 -9.77
CA GLU A 46 -19.99 -6.63 -10.90
C GLU A 46 -18.74 -6.59 -11.80
N ALA A 47 -17.56 -6.64 -11.19
CA ALA A 47 -16.29 -6.75 -11.91
C ALA A 47 -16.16 -8.08 -12.66
N ALA A 48 -16.59 -9.19 -12.03
CA ALA A 48 -16.58 -10.51 -12.67
C ALA A 48 -17.42 -10.53 -13.97
N ARG A 49 -18.57 -9.85 -14.01
CA ARG A 49 -19.40 -9.71 -15.22
C ARG A 49 -18.69 -8.99 -16.37
N LEU A 50 -17.68 -8.18 -16.07
CA LEU A 50 -16.87 -7.46 -17.04
C LEU A 50 -15.53 -8.16 -17.33
N ASN A 51 -15.27 -9.32 -16.72
CA ASN A 51 -13.99 -10.02 -16.75
C ASN A 51 -12.83 -9.12 -16.35
N ILE A 52 -13.00 -8.39 -15.24
CA ILE A 52 -11.94 -7.63 -14.57
C ILE A 52 -11.85 -8.08 -13.11
N GLU A 53 -10.63 -8.11 -12.58
CA GLU A 53 -10.40 -8.31 -11.15
C GLU A 53 -10.62 -6.99 -10.39
N ILE A 54 -10.83 -7.07 -9.08
CA ILE A 54 -10.76 -5.91 -8.19
C ILE A 54 -9.70 -6.13 -7.13
N THR A 55 -9.21 -5.04 -6.55
CA THR A 55 -8.45 -5.04 -5.30
C THR A 55 -9.00 -3.99 -4.33
N PHE A 56 -8.97 -4.29 -3.03
CA PHE A 56 -9.09 -3.27 -1.99
C PHE A 56 -7.70 -2.90 -1.49
N GLU A 57 -7.41 -1.62 -1.45
CA GLU A 57 -6.12 -1.09 -1.05
C GLU A 57 -6.08 -0.71 0.44
N VAL A 58 -4.97 -1.03 1.10
CA VAL A 58 -4.60 -0.36 2.36
C VAL A 58 -4.16 1.06 2.05
N HIS A 59 -4.92 2.07 2.47
CA HIS A 59 -4.64 3.45 2.07
C HIS A 59 -4.97 4.44 3.18
N ILE A 60 -4.29 5.59 3.20
CA ILE A 60 -4.63 6.69 4.10
C ILE A 60 -6.03 7.28 3.83
N TYR A 61 -6.69 7.79 4.86
CA TYR A 61 -8.07 8.31 4.85
C TYR A 61 -9.16 7.26 4.53
N MET A 62 -8.78 6.00 4.35
CA MET A 62 -9.69 4.91 4.05
C MET A 62 -9.96 4.07 5.31
N TRP A 63 -11.00 3.25 5.28
CA TRP A 63 -11.32 2.31 6.39
C TRP A 63 -10.12 1.42 6.77
N SER A 64 -9.27 1.14 5.79
CA SER A 64 -8.08 0.28 5.88
C SER A 64 -6.88 0.98 6.50
N GLU A 65 -6.95 2.28 6.80
CA GLU A 65 -5.93 2.99 7.58
C GLU A 65 -5.89 2.50 9.05
N ASP A 66 -7.00 1.92 9.54
CA ASP A 66 -6.96 1.03 10.69
C ASP A 66 -6.61 -0.40 10.25
N PHE A 67 -5.31 -0.73 10.37
CA PHE A 67 -4.74 -1.98 9.90
C PHE A 67 -5.33 -3.23 10.58
N ARG A 68 -5.84 -3.07 11.80
CA ARG A 68 -6.42 -4.16 12.59
C ARG A 68 -7.66 -4.74 11.92
N ARG A 69 -8.35 -3.92 11.11
CA ARG A 69 -9.60 -4.30 10.43
C ARG A 69 -9.37 -5.15 9.18
N VAL A 70 -8.21 -5.02 8.53
CA VAL A 70 -7.97 -5.61 7.19
C VAL A 70 -8.17 -7.13 7.20
N LEU A 71 -7.60 -7.83 8.19
CA LEU A 71 -7.74 -9.28 8.31
C LEU A 71 -9.16 -9.71 8.67
N ALA A 72 -9.84 -8.97 9.55
CA ALA A 72 -11.23 -9.25 9.91
C ALA A 72 -12.18 -9.13 8.70
N VAL A 73 -12.02 -8.08 7.90
CA VAL A 73 -12.76 -7.90 6.64
C VAL A 73 -12.42 -8.99 5.64
N ALA A 74 -11.14 -9.33 5.47
CA ALA A 74 -10.72 -10.40 4.57
C ALA A 74 -11.36 -11.75 4.95
N GLN A 75 -11.40 -12.07 6.24
CA GLN A 75 -12.06 -13.28 6.75
C GLN A 75 -13.56 -13.27 6.44
N LYS A 76 -14.28 -12.18 6.75
CA LYS A 76 -15.72 -12.06 6.48
C LYS A 76 -16.06 -12.19 4.99
N VAL A 77 -15.20 -11.68 4.10
CA VAL A 77 -15.34 -11.89 2.65
C VAL A 77 -15.19 -13.37 2.28
N ARG A 78 -14.19 -14.06 2.84
CA ARG A 78 -13.97 -15.50 2.60
C ARG A 78 -15.09 -16.37 3.13
N GLU A 79 -15.70 -16.01 4.26
CA GLU A 79 -16.89 -16.68 4.80
C GLU A 79 -18.10 -16.61 3.85
N ARG A 80 -18.13 -15.61 2.95
CA ARG A 80 -19.11 -15.51 1.86
C ARG A 80 -18.70 -16.26 0.59
N GLY A 81 -17.63 -17.05 0.64
CA GLY A 81 -17.15 -17.87 -0.48
C GLY A 81 -16.35 -17.10 -1.54
N MET A 82 -15.93 -15.87 -1.26
CA MET A 82 -15.15 -15.04 -2.18
C MET A 82 -13.69 -14.92 -1.73
N PRO A 83 -12.71 -14.88 -2.63
CA PRO A 83 -11.37 -14.49 -2.23
C PRO A 83 -11.36 -13.01 -1.85
N PHE A 84 -10.57 -12.65 -0.85
CA PHE A 84 -10.20 -11.25 -0.64
C PHE A 84 -8.99 -10.93 -1.53
N ASN A 85 -9.16 -9.97 -2.45
CA ASN A 85 -8.14 -9.49 -3.35
C ASN A 85 -7.60 -8.18 -2.77
N PHE A 86 -6.39 -8.23 -2.26
CA PHE A 86 -5.78 -7.12 -1.56
C PHE A 86 -4.75 -6.42 -2.47
N LEU A 87 -4.78 -5.09 -2.49
CA LEU A 87 -3.65 -4.29 -2.92
C LEU A 87 -2.85 -3.92 -1.68
N LEU A 88 -1.63 -4.42 -1.62
CA LEU A 88 -0.66 -3.99 -0.62
C LEU A 88 0.06 -2.76 -1.15
N ASP A 89 -0.22 -1.58 -0.59
CA ASP A 89 0.71 -0.45 -0.62
C ASP A 89 1.26 -0.28 0.79
N HIS A 90 2.48 -0.78 0.96
CA HIS A 90 3.16 -0.80 2.25
C HIS A 90 3.56 0.61 2.74
N SER A 91 3.58 1.62 1.86
CA SER A 91 3.92 2.98 2.26
C SER A 91 2.92 3.55 3.26
N HIS A 92 1.65 3.16 3.15
CA HIS A 92 0.58 3.58 4.06
C HIS A 92 0.70 3.02 5.46
N VAL A 93 1.46 1.93 5.64
CA VAL A 93 1.87 1.42 6.95
C VAL A 93 3.15 2.10 7.41
N LEU A 94 4.19 2.10 6.55
CA LEU A 94 5.53 2.50 6.96
C LEU A 94 5.70 3.99 7.24
N LEU A 95 4.85 4.89 6.73
CA LEU A 95 4.91 6.30 7.15
C LEU A 95 4.57 6.50 8.64
N LYS A 96 3.89 5.53 9.26
CA LYS A 96 3.52 5.53 10.69
C LYS A 96 4.61 4.90 11.55
N LEU A 97 5.59 4.21 10.96
CA LEU A 97 6.73 3.68 11.69
C LEU A 97 7.51 4.85 12.29
N GLU A 98 7.75 4.79 13.61
CA GLU A 98 8.41 5.85 14.39
C GLU A 98 7.71 7.22 14.39
N SER A 99 6.45 7.30 13.96
CA SER A 99 5.69 8.56 13.86
C SER A 99 4.47 8.56 14.79
N PRO A 100 4.58 9.08 16.03
CA PRO A 100 3.45 9.23 16.94
C PRO A 100 2.26 9.95 16.32
N ALA A 101 2.51 11.07 15.64
CA ALA A 101 1.45 11.88 15.05
C ALA A 101 0.66 11.13 13.97
N GLU A 102 1.34 10.30 13.16
CA GLU A 102 0.67 9.48 12.15
C GLU A 102 -0.07 8.30 12.77
N GLN A 103 0.44 7.74 13.88
CA GLN A 103 -0.24 6.69 14.63
C GLN A 103 -1.51 7.22 15.35
N ASP A 104 -1.45 8.44 15.88
CA ASP A 104 -2.59 9.13 16.50
C ASP A 104 -3.69 9.40 15.47
N ARG A 105 -3.30 9.88 14.27
CA ARG A 105 -4.23 10.13 13.15
C ARG A 105 -5.00 8.86 12.75
N SER A 106 -4.38 7.70 12.87
CA SER A 106 -4.99 6.41 12.53
C SER A 106 -5.62 5.69 13.72
N GLY A 107 -5.53 6.25 14.92
CA GLY A 107 -6.09 5.64 16.13
C GLY A 107 -5.41 4.33 16.55
N ILE A 108 -4.13 4.15 16.20
CA ILE A 108 -3.37 2.92 16.47
C ILE A 108 -2.24 3.11 17.50
N ARG A 109 -2.04 4.32 18.02
CA ARG A 109 -0.90 4.68 18.89
C ARG A 109 -0.75 3.75 20.10
N GLN A 110 -1.86 3.50 20.81
CA GLN A 110 -1.84 2.70 22.04
C GLN A 110 -1.40 1.26 21.77
N ASP A 111 -1.94 0.62 20.74
CA ASP A 111 -1.61 -0.76 20.37
C ASP A 111 -0.16 -0.88 19.89
N VAL A 112 0.37 0.14 19.20
CA VAL A 112 1.78 0.19 18.80
C VAL A 112 2.68 0.31 20.04
N GLU A 113 2.35 1.20 20.98
CA GLU A 113 3.12 1.36 22.23
C GLU A 113 3.06 0.12 23.12
N ALA A 114 1.92 -0.59 23.13
CA ALA A 114 1.74 -1.84 23.87
C ALA A 114 2.42 -3.05 23.21
N GLY A 115 2.89 -2.92 21.96
CA GLY A 115 3.44 -4.02 21.17
C GLY A 115 2.40 -4.99 20.61
N GLU A 116 1.12 -4.62 20.66
CA GLU A 116 0.00 -5.40 20.10
C GLU A 116 -0.11 -5.22 18.58
N LEU A 117 0.35 -4.07 18.05
CA LEU A 117 0.47 -3.80 16.63
C LEU A 117 1.91 -3.47 16.25
N ILE A 118 2.59 -4.42 15.62
CA ILE A 118 3.98 -4.26 15.18
C ILE A 118 4.00 -3.76 13.72
N LEU A 119 4.62 -2.59 13.49
CA LEU A 119 4.70 -1.96 12.17
C LEU A 119 6.03 -2.19 11.44
N ASP A 120 7.10 -2.45 12.20
CA ASP A 120 8.45 -2.58 11.64
C ASP A 120 8.58 -3.89 10.84
N PRO A 121 8.88 -3.85 9.53
CA PRO A 121 9.01 -5.05 8.73
C PRO A 121 10.21 -5.91 9.12
N PHE A 122 11.14 -5.46 9.97
CA PHE A 122 12.23 -6.30 10.48
C PHE A 122 11.82 -7.08 11.74
N GLU A 123 10.76 -6.68 12.43
CA GLU A 123 10.33 -7.29 13.68
C GLU A 123 9.38 -8.47 13.43
N PRO A 124 9.57 -9.63 14.09
CA PRO A 124 8.66 -10.76 13.99
C PRO A 124 7.24 -10.38 14.43
N GLY A 125 6.23 -10.88 13.71
CA GLY A 125 4.82 -10.61 14.04
C GLY A 125 4.30 -9.27 13.54
N ASN A 126 5.06 -8.55 12.70
CA ASN A 126 4.57 -7.33 12.06
C ASN A 126 3.36 -7.58 11.16
N ILE A 127 2.53 -6.55 11.03
CA ILE A 127 1.25 -6.62 10.32
C ILE A 127 1.41 -6.92 8.82
N LEU A 128 2.52 -6.50 8.22
CA LEU A 128 2.80 -6.73 6.80
C LEU A 128 3.08 -8.20 6.54
N ASP A 129 3.84 -8.87 7.41
CA ASP A 129 4.05 -10.33 7.35
C ASP A 129 2.74 -11.09 7.51
N ALA A 130 1.86 -10.66 8.44
CA ALA A 130 0.55 -11.27 8.61
C ALA A 130 -0.28 -11.19 7.32
N TRP A 131 -0.30 -10.04 6.64
CA TRP A 131 -1.00 -9.90 5.36
C TRP A 131 -0.37 -10.70 4.21
N ILE A 132 0.96 -10.78 4.16
CA ILE A 132 1.68 -11.57 3.15
C ILE A 132 1.40 -13.06 3.34
N ALA A 133 1.41 -13.55 4.60
CA ALA A 133 1.18 -14.95 4.95
C ALA A 133 -0.24 -15.43 4.58
N GLU A 134 -1.23 -14.54 4.62
CA GLU A 134 -2.61 -14.80 4.21
C GLU A 134 -2.80 -15.04 2.71
N ASN A 135 -1.72 -14.91 1.91
CA ASN A 135 -1.71 -15.06 0.46
C ASN A 135 -2.93 -14.35 -0.17
N MET A 136 -3.18 -13.10 0.24
CA MET A 136 -4.31 -12.30 -0.24
C MET A 136 -3.89 -11.16 -1.18
N THR A 137 -2.60 -10.81 -1.18
CA THR A 137 -2.01 -9.77 -2.05
C THR A 137 -2.09 -10.20 -3.51
N LEU A 138 -2.98 -9.55 -4.27
CA LEU A 138 -3.09 -9.70 -5.72
C LEU A 138 -2.23 -8.66 -6.46
N TRP A 139 -2.10 -7.48 -5.87
CA TRP A 139 -1.33 -6.35 -6.40
C TRP A 139 -0.44 -5.80 -5.29
N HIS A 140 0.86 -5.65 -5.57
CA HIS A 140 1.78 -4.88 -4.72
C HIS A 140 2.09 -3.54 -5.36
N SER A 141 1.60 -2.44 -4.78
CA SER A 141 2.04 -1.10 -5.17
C SER A 141 3.26 -0.71 -4.34
N VAL A 142 4.29 -0.24 -5.03
CA VAL A 142 5.58 0.07 -4.45
C VAL A 142 5.83 1.55 -4.54
N ARG A 143 5.76 2.17 -3.37
CA ARG A 143 6.13 3.56 -3.13
C ARG A 143 7.17 3.61 -2.01
N PRO A 144 8.36 4.19 -2.27
CA PRO A 144 9.36 4.34 -1.23
C PRO A 144 8.87 5.37 -0.21
N VAL A 145 8.96 5.02 1.07
CA VAL A 145 8.68 5.91 2.18
C VAL A 145 9.76 5.73 3.25
N ALA A 146 9.93 6.74 4.08
CA ALA A 146 10.85 6.71 5.20
C ALA A 146 10.09 6.63 6.52
N PRO A 147 10.53 5.79 7.49
CA PRO A 147 10.07 5.88 8.87
C PRO A 147 10.26 7.30 9.40
N ASN A 148 9.23 7.79 10.09
CA ASN A 148 9.12 9.17 10.55
C ASN A 148 9.62 10.16 9.49
N GLY A 149 9.13 9.98 8.26
CA GLY A 149 9.51 10.77 7.10
C GLY A 149 9.15 12.24 7.30
N PRO A 150 9.89 13.18 6.67
CA PRO A 150 9.55 14.58 6.76
C PRO A 150 8.22 14.84 6.03
N LEU A 151 7.34 15.61 6.66
CA LEU A 151 6.16 16.18 5.99
C LEU A 151 6.56 16.94 4.72
N ASN A 152 5.68 16.96 3.72
CA ASN A 152 5.92 17.72 2.51
C ASN A 152 5.85 19.22 2.82
N LYS A 153 7.01 19.89 2.79
CA LYS A 153 7.12 21.33 3.10
C LYS A 153 6.82 22.23 1.91
N TRP A 154 6.68 21.66 0.72
CA TRP A 154 6.51 22.39 -0.54
C TRP A 154 5.11 22.27 -1.12
N ALA A 155 4.23 21.50 -0.48
CA ALA A 155 2.83 21.42 -0.80
C ALA A 155 1.96 21.41 0.46
N SER A 156 0.71 21.81 0.31
CA SER A 156 -0.26 21.84 1.39
C SER A 156 -1.64 21.53 0.87
N HIS A 157 -2.45 20.92 1.72
CA HIS A 157 -3.87 20.72 1.47
C HIS A 157 -4.61 22.07 1.40
N PRO A 158 -5.83 22.12 0.82
CA PRO A 158 -6.64 23.34 0.77
C PRO A 158 -6.91 24.00 2.13
N ASP A 159 -6.83 23.24 3.22
CA ASP A 159 -6.99 23.71 4.60
C ASP A 159 -5.69 24.28 5.21
N GLY A 160 -4.60 24.30 4.46
CA GLY A 160 -3.29 24.81 4.85
C GLY A 160 -2.41 23.82 5.62
N GLN A 161 -2.88 22.59 5.89
CA GLN A 161 -2.03 21.55 6.49
C GLN A 161 -0.97 21.08 5.49
N PRO A 162 0.28 20.87 5.92
CA PRO A 162 1.30 20.28 5.04
C PRO A 162 0.90 18.85 4.68
N GLY A 163 1.37 18.41 3.50
CA GLY A 163 1.21 17.03 3.11
C GLY A 163 1.90 16.05 4.06
N ARG A 164 1.30 14.88 4.23
CA ARG A 164 1.86 13.72 4.94
C ARG A 164 3.15 13.24 4.26
N ALA A 165 3.87 12.35 4.93
CA ALA A 165 5.15 11.83 4.47
C ALA A 165 4.99 10.53 3.67
N CYS A 166 4.05 10.46 2.72
CA CYS A 166 3.78 9.19 2.01
C CYS A 166 4.81 8.86 0.94
N GLN A 167 5.73 9.77 0.60
CA GLN A 167 6.72 9.55 -0.45
C GLN A 167 8.10 10.05 -0.02
N TYR A 168 9.11 9.22 -0.27
CA TYR A 168 10.51 9.55 -0.01
C TYR A 168 11.36 9.31 -1.27
N PRO A 169 12.36 10.16 -1.55
CA PRO A 169 13.17 10.02 -2.76
C PRO A 169 13.90 8.66 -2.79
N PHE A 170 13.64 7.83 -3.81
CA PHE A 170 14.33 6.56 -3.99
C PHE A 170 15.83 6.71 -4.29
N LEU A 171 16.17 7.67 -5.16
CA LEU A 171 17.55 8.07 -5.42
C LEU A 171 17.95 9.23 -4.51
N LYS A 172 19.27 9.41 -4.32
CA LYS A 172 19.78 10.59 -3.63
C LYS A 172 19.42 11.84 -4.47
N PRO A 173 18.60 12.76 -3.94
CA PRO A 173 18.24 13.97 -4.66
C PRO A 173 19.47 14.88 -4.84
N ARG A 174 19.53 15.63 -5.93
CA ARG A 174 20.56 16.65 -6.13
C ARG A 174 20.30 17.83 -5.19
N SER A 175 21.29 18.72 -5.08
CA SER A 175 21.14 19.94 -4.29
C SER A 175 19.92 20.74 -4.73
N GLY A 176 19.03 21.04 -3.79
CA GLY A 176 17.80 21.80 -4.03
C GLY A 176 16.63 20.98 -4.59
N GLU A 177 16.78 19.68 -4.85
CA GLU A 177 15.69 18.82 -5.36
C GLU A 177 14.78 18.25 -4.25
N TRP A 178 15.24 18.30 -3.00
CA TRP A 178 14.53 17.82 -1.82
C TRP A 178 14.72 18.79 -0.64
N HIS A 179 13.65 19.02 0.12
CA HIS A 179 13.60 20.03 1.18
C HIS A 179 14.15 19.60 2.54
N SER A 180 14.52 18.32 2.66
CA SER A 180 14.95 17.71 3.91
C SER A 180 16.24 16.94 3.71
N GLU A 181 16.83 16.47 4.82
CA GLU A 181 17.94 15.54 4.72
C GLU A 181 17.50 14.24 4.05
N TRP A 182 18.43 13.62 3.34
CA TRP A 182 18.23 12.34 2.70
C TRP A 182 19.31 11.35 3.15
N PHE A 183 18.84 10.21 3.62
CA PHE A 183 19.65 9.07 4.00
C PHE A 183 19.16 7.81 3.28
N ALA A 184 20.09 7.07 2.69
CA ALA A 184 19.79 5.85 1.93
C ALA A 184 19.17 4.75 2.80
N TYR A 185 19.62 4.61 4.06
CA TYR A 185 19.16 3.56 4.96
C TYR A 185 17.66 3.68 5.30
N LYS A 186 17.08 4.89 5.21
CA LYS A 186 15.65 5.11 5.46
C LYS A 186 14.74 4.42 4.44
N LEU A 187 15.28 3.97 3.29
CA LEU A 187 14.56 3.19 2.30
C LEU A 187 14.48 1.70 2.65
N GLU A 188 15.31 1.20 3.57
CA GLU A 188 15.41 -0.25 3.81
C GLU A 188 14.11 -0.88 4.32
N PRO A 189 13.29 -0.25 5.18
CA PRO A 189 11.98 -0.81 5.54
C PRO A 189 11.07 -1.03 4.33
N SER A 190 10.96 -0.07 3.41
CA SER A 190 10.21 -0.26 2.16
C SER A 190 10.78 -1.40 1.31
N LYS A 191 12.11 -1.47 1.19
CA LYS A 191 12.77 -2.52 0.41
C LYS A 191 12.59 -3.91 1.02
N GLU A 192 12.58 -4.01 2.35
CA GLU A 192 12.39 -5.26 3.06
C GLU A 192 11.02 -5.87 2.77
N VAL A 193 9.96 -5.06 2.79
CA VAL A 193 8.61 -5.52 2.45
C VAL A 193 8.56 -6.06 1.02
N VAL A 194 9.21 -5.39 0.07
CA VAL A 194 9.31 -5.89 -1.32
C VAL A 194 10.01 -7.25 -1.38
N ARG A 195 11.15 -7.40 -0.69
CA ARG A 195 11.87 -8.68 -0.66
C ARG A 195 10.99 -9.79 -0.09
N LYS A 196 10.25 -9.50 0.98
CA LYS A 196 9.31 -10.44 1.62
C LYS A 196 8.16 -10.82 0.70
N VAL A 197 7.55 -9.87 0.00
CA VAL A 197 6.50 -10.15 -1.00
C VAL A 197 7.03 -11.04 -2.12
N PHE A 198 8.22 -10.75 -2.66
CA PHE A 198 8.80 -11.59 -3.71
C PHE A 198 9.21 -12.98 -3.21
N ALA A 199 9.79 -13.09 -2.01
CA ALA A 199 10.12 -14.37 -1.41
C ALA A 199 8.85 -15.23 -1.21
N ALA A 200 7.80 -14.64 -0.62
CA ALA A 200 6.50 -15.31 -0.47
C ALA A 200 5.89 -15.68 -1.82
N HIS A 201 6.12 -14.88 -2.86
CA HIS A 201 5.63 -15.19 -4.20
C HIS A 201 6.30 -16.41 -4.82
N PHE A 202 7.63 -16.44 -4.82
CA PHE A 202 8.38 -17.49 -5.51
C PHE A 202 8.50 -18.79 -4.70
N CYS A 203 8.36 -18.74 -3.38
CA CYS A 203 8.37 -19.93 -2.52
C CYS A 203 6.99 -20.60 -2.37
N ASN A 204 5.92 -20.04 -2.96
CA ASN A 204 4.57 -20.59 -2.85
C ASN A 204 3.98 -20.87 -4.24
N PRO A 205 3.71 -22.13 -4.62
CA PRO A 205 3.13 -22.46 -5.92
C PRO A 205 1.71 -21.89 -6.11
N ASP A 206 0.97 -21.67 -5.03
CA ASP A 206 -0.38 -21.11 -5.02
C ASP A 206 -0.38 -19.57 -4.89
N SER A 207 0.78 -18.95 -5.10
CA SER A 207 0.94 -17.52 -4.89
C SER A 207 0.05 -16.68 -5.81
N ARG A 208 -0.56 -15.65 -5.21
CA ARG A 208 -1.57 -14.80 -5.86
C ARG A 208 -1.09 -13.49 -6.48
N PRO A 209 0.03 -12.83 -6.11
CA PRO A 209 0.47 -11.61 -6.79
C PRO A 209 0.46 -11.76 -8.31
N ARG A 210 -0.12 -10.77 -9.00
CA ARG A 210 -0.20 -10.66 -10.46
C ARG A 210 0.36 -9.34 -10.97
N TYR A 211 0.29 -8.30 -10.15
CA TYR A 211 0.68 -6.95 -10.52
C TYR A 211 1.68 -6.39 -9.51
N VAL A 212 2.73 -5.77 -10.01
CA VAL A 212 3.66 -4.96 -9.23
C VAL A 212 3.82 -3.63 -9.96
N THR A 213 3.55 -2.53 -9.27
CA THR A 213 3.64 -1.18 -9.85
C THR A 213 4.54 -0.30 -9.02
N THR A 214 5.18 0.66 -9.68
CA THR A 214 5.80 1.80 -9.03
C THR A 214 4.78 2.91 -8.88
N GLU A 215 4.68 3.52 -7.71
CA GLU A 215 3.72 4.59 -7.46
C GLU A 215 4.41 5.82 -6.88
N ILE A 216 4.90 6.67 -7.77
CA ILE A 216 5.51 7.95 -7.42
C ILE A 216 4.63 9.04 -8.04
N ILE A 217 3.95 9.82 -7.20
CA ILE A 217 2.93 10.81 -7.64
C ILE A 217 3.15 12.18 -7.01
N ASP A 218 2.47 13.17 -7.58
CA ASP A 218 2.64 14.62 -7.37
C ASP A 218 1.47 15.27 -6.61
N MET A 219 0.94 14.58 -5.60
CA MET A 219 -0.11 15.09 -4.70
C MET A 219 0.47 15.60 -3.36
N PRO A 220 -0.27 16.39 -2.55
CA PRO A 220 0.29 17.07 -1.37
C PRO A 220 0.97 16.11 -0.39
N ASP A 221 0.29 15.01 -0.04
CA ASP A 221 0.79 13.96 0.85
C ASP A 221 2.00 13.17 0.29
N TYR A 222 2.38 13.45 -0.96
CA TYR A 222 3.35 12.70 -1.72
C TYR A 222 4.42 13.65 -2.28
N GLY A 223 4.65 13.65 -3.60
CA GLY A 223 5.72 14.39 -4.25
C GLY A 223 5.32 15.76 -4.80
N GLU A 224 4.18 16.35 -4.44
CA GLU A 224 3.86 17.68 -4.97
C GLU A 224 4.94 18.71 -4.58
N GLY A 225 5.36 19.53 -5.54
CA GLY A 225 6.37 20.57 -5.33
C GLY A 225 7.82 20.09 -5.23
N VAL A 226 8.07 18.77 -5.19
CA VAL A 226 9.45 18.23 -5.26
C VAL A 226 10.08 18.54 -6.61
N ARG A 227 11.41 18.68 -6.63
CA ARG A 227 12.12 19.08 -7.86
C ARG A 227 13.01 17.98 -8.43
N TYR A 228 13.06 16.81 -7.79
CA TYR A 228 13.62 15.62 -8.41
C TYR A 228 12.64 15.09 -9.48
N SER A 229 13.18 14.38 -10.47
CA SER A 229 12.35 13.80 -11.54
C SER A 229 11.58 12.58 -11.02
N LEU A 230 10.24 12.68 -10.95
CA LEU A 230 9.39 11.53 -10.58
C LEU A 230 9.59 10.35 -11.54
N PHE A 231 9.84 10.65 -12.82
CA PHE A 231 10.13 9.64 -13.83
C PHE A 231 11.47 8.94 -13.57
N GLU A 232 12.55 9.68 -13.32
CA GLU A 232 13.88 9.12 -13.02
C GLU A 232 13.82 8.18 -11.81
N HIS A 233 13.11 8.60 -10.76
CA HIS A 233 12.92 7.81 -9.56
C HIS A 233 12.05 6.57 -9.82
N SER A 234 11.02 6.68 -10.66
CA SER A 234 10.16 5.54 -11.02
C SER A 234 10.93 4.49 -11.83
N VAL A 235 11.77 4.94 -12.77
CA VAL A 235 12.65 4.04 -13.56
C VAL A 235 13.63 3.32 -12.64
N ALA A 236 14.33 4.04 -11.77
CA ALA A 236 15.28 3.44 -10.84
C ALA A 236 14.62 2.44 -9.89
N LEU A 237 13.41 2.76 -9.41
CA LEU A 237 12.64 1.84 -8.57
C LEU A 237 12.24 0.59 -9.36
N ALA A 238 11.78 0.73 -10.60
CA ALA A 238 11.43 -0.41 -11.46
C ALA A 238 12.63 -1.32 -11.78
N GLU A 239 13.81 -0.74 -12.03
CA GLU A 239 15.05 -1.48 -12.24
C GLU A 239 15.44 -2.28 -10.99
N TRP A 240 15.38 -1.64 -9.82
CA TRP A 240 15.65 -2.30 -8.55
C TRP A 240 14.65 -3.43 -8.26
N LEU A 241 13.35 -3.19 -8.50
CA LEU A 241 12.31 -4.22 -8.36
C LEU A 241 12.58 -5.44 -9.23
N ARG A 242 12.95 -5.24 -10.50
CA ARG A 242 13.30 -6.35 -11.40
C ARG A 242 14.50 -7.14 -10.90
N ALA A 243 15.52 -6.47 -10.36
CA ALA A 243 16.70 -7.11 -9.81
C ALA A 243 16.36 -7.98 -8.58
N GLU A 244 15.58 -7.44 -7.62
CA GLU A 244 15.17 -8.21 -6.43
C GLU A 244 14.25 -9.38 -6.78
N MET A 245 13.31 -9.18 -7.73
CA MET A 245 12.47 -10.26 -8.24
C MET A 245 13.31 -11.38 -8.86
N GLY A 246 14.36 -11.04 -9.62
CA GLY A 246 15.31 -12.00 -10.18
C GLY A 246 16.05 -12.80 -9.10
N LYS A 247 16.53 -12.13 -8.04
CA LYS A 247 17.19 -12.79 -6.89
C LYS A 247 16.25 -13.76 -6.18
N ALA A 248 15.02 -13.33 -5.88
CA ALA A 248 14.03 -14.15 -5.18
C ALA A 248 13.68 -15.41 -6.00
N LYS A 249 13.50 -15.27 -7.32
CA LYS A 249 13.24 -16.39 -8.22
C LYS A 249 14.41 -17.38 -8.30
N SER A 250 15.65 -16.90 -8.32
CA SER A 250 16.82 -17.78 -8.31
C SER A 250 16.91 -18.56 -7.00
N ALA A 251 16.73 -17.89 -5.86
CA ALA A 251 16.78 -18.51 -4.54
C ALA A 251 15.70 -19.58 -4.35
N SER A 252 14.49 -19.39 -4.89
CA SER A 252 13.42 -20.39 -4.79
C SER A 252 13.68 -21.65 -5.62
N THR A 253 14.49 -21.54 -6.68
CA THR A 253 14.83 -22.68 -7.56
C THR A 253 15.91 -23.56 -6.92
N GLU A 254 16.77 -23.00 -6.06
CA GLU A 254 17.81 -23.74 -5.34
C GLU A 254 17.27 -24.57 -4.15
N LEU A 255 16.03 -24.29 -3.72
CA LEU A 255 15.35 -24.96 -2.61
C LEU A 255 14.51 -26.17 -3.04
N LEU A 256 14.38 -26.43 -4.34
CA LEU A 256 13.63 -27.54 -4.95
C LEU A 256 14.58 -28.59 -5.53
#